data_AF-A0A2U2N0I8-F1
#
_entry.id   AF-A0A2U2N0I8-F1
#
_cell.length_a   1.000
_cell.length_b   1.000
_cell.length_c   1.000
_cell.angle_alpha   90.00
_cell.angle_beta   90.00
_cell.angle_gamma   90.00
#
_symmetry.space_group_name_H-M   'P 1'
#
loop_
_entity.id
_entity.type
_entity.pdbx_description
1 polymer ?
#
loop_
_entity_poly.entity_id
_entity_poly.type
_entity_poly.pdbx_seq_one_letter_code
_entity_poly.pdbx_strand_id
1 'polypeptide(L)' 'MSVSVRKDINIPKVLTIAETASLMRCSKRHVQHLMYSGILKYYKPTPRRVLIDLESVEALFAVPANAAVLKDSAK' A
#
# COMPACT_ATOMS: atom_id res chain seq x y z
N MET A 1 27.25 5.50 -29.54
CA MET A 1 26.01 4.71 -29.40
C MET A 1 25.24 5.25 -28.21
N SER A 2 24.16 6.00 -28.46
CA SER A 2 23.39 6.68 -27.43
C SER A 2 22.37 5.70 -26.84
N VAL A 3 22.61 5.22 -25.62
CA VAL A 3 21.63 4.40 -24.90
C VAL A 3 20.58 5.35 -24.31
N SER A 4 19.42 5.44 -24.96
CA SER A 4 18.26 6.12 -24.38
C SER A 4 17.82 5.37 -23.12
N VAL A 5 18.17 5.92 -21.95
CA VAL A 5 17.65 5.49 -20.66
C VAL A 5 16.13 5.64 -20.72
N ARG A 6 15.42 4.51 -20.87
CA ARG A 6 13.98 4.48 -20.70
C ARG A 6 13.71 4.97 -19.27
N LYS A 7 13.08 6.14 -19.12
CA LYS A 7 12.53 6.55 -17.83
C LYS A 7 11.60 5.42 -17.40
N ASP A 8 11.97 4.67 -16.37
CA ASP A 8 11.09 3.69 -15.76
C ASP A 8 9.79 4.42 -15.43
N ILE A 9 8.73 4.06 -16.15
CA ILE A 9 7.40 4.56 -15.86
C ILE A 9 7.06 3.93 -14.53
N ASN A 10 7.32 4.65 -13.45
CA ASN A 10 6.99 4.25 -12.11
C ASN A 10 5.46 4.35 -11.99
N ILE A 11 4.77 3.31 -12.48
CA ILE A 11 3.33 3.17 -12.31
C ILE A 11 3.14 2.98 -10.81
N PRO A 12 2.49 3.92 -10.10
CA PRO A 12 2.28 3.75 -8.67
C PRO A 12 1.52 2.45 -8.47
N LYS A 13 2.11 1.53 -7.71
CA LYS A 13 1.48 0.25 -7.40
C LYS A 13 0.27 0.56 -6.54
N VAL A 14 -0.90 0.40 -7.13
CA VAL A 14 -2.18 0.67 -6.48
C VAL A 14 -2.92 -0.63 -6.26
N LEU A 15 -3.54 -0.74 -5.09
CA LEU A 15 -4.30 -1.89 -4.64
C LEU A 15 -5.77 -1.53 -4.47
N THR A 16 -6.66 -2.47 -4.73
CA THR A 16 -8.06 -2.36 -4.35
C THR A 16 -8.24 -2.58 -2.85
N ILE A 17 -9.38 -2.14 -2.29
CA ILE A 17 -9.75 -2.39 -0.88
C ILE A 17 -9.72 -3.89 -0.54
N ALA A 18 -10.10 -4.75 -1.49
CA ALA A 18 -10.12 -6.19 -1.27
C ALA A 18 -8.71 -6.78 -1.17
N GLU A 19 -7.80 -6.33 -2.03
CA GLU A 19 -6.40 -6.76 -2.00
C GLU A 19 -5.68 -6.24 -0.75
N THR A 20 -5.92 -4.99 -0.35
CA THR A 20 -5.37 -4.45 0.91
C THR A 20 -5.90 -5.18 2.13
N ALA A 21 -7.21 -5.48 2.18
CA ALA A 21 -7.79 -6.26 3.25
C ALA A 21 -7.15 -7.66 3.36
N SER A 22 -6.85 -8.28 2.21
CA SER A 22 -6.20 -9.60 2.15
C SER A 22 -4.75 -9.53 2.62
N LEU A 23 -4.00 -8.52 2.18
CA LEU A 23 -2.61 -8.28 2.60
C LEU A 23 -2.50 -7.97 4.10
N MET A 24 -3.40 -7.13 4.61
CA MET A 24 -3.46 -6.75 6.02
C MET A 24 -4.16 -7.77 6.92
N ARG A 25 -4.69 -8.86 6.34
CA ARG A 25 -5.50 -9.87 7.05
C ARG A 25 -6.58 -9.23 7.94
N CYS A 26 -7.24 -8.20 7.42
CA CYS A 26 -8.23 -7.43 8.17
C CYS A 26 -9.54 -7.28 7.38
N SER A 27 -10.59 -6.77 8.03
CA SER A 27 -11.86 -6.55 7.34
C SER A 27 -11.79 -5.35 6.38
N LYS A 28 -12.54 -5.40 5.28
CA LYS A 28 -12.68 -4.25 4.35
C LYS A 28 -13.14 -2.97 5.06
N ARG A 29 -13.97 -3.11 6.10
CA ARG A 29 -14.44 -1.99 6.94
C ARG A 29 -13.28 -1.36 7.72
N HIS A 30 -12.34 -2.18 8.20
CA HIS A 30 -11.14 -1.68 8.85
C HIS A 30 -10.24 -0.90 7.88
N VAL A 31 -10.04 -1.41 6.66
CA VAL A 31 -9.32 -0.67 5.61
C VAL A 31 -9.98 0.69 5.31
N GLN A 32 -11.31 0.73 5.19
CA GLN A 32 -12.04 1.99 5.01
C GLN A 32 -11.84 2.95 6.18
N HIS A 33 -11.84 2.46 7.42
CA HIS A 33 -11.55 3.27 8.59
C HIS A 33 -10.14 3.87 8.52
N LEU A 34 -9.12 3.06 8.17
CA LEU A 34 -7.74 3.52 7.99
C LEU A 34 -7.63 4.60 6.92
N MET A 35 -8.36 4.46 5.81
CA MET A 35 -8.44 5.50 4.79
C MET A 35 -9.07 6.79 5.30
N TYR A 36 -10.22 6.71 5.99
CA TYR A 36 -10.91 7.91 6.49
C TYR A 36 -10.15 8.60 7.63
N SER A 37 -9.37 7.84 8.40
CA SER A 37 -8.46 8.38 9.41
C SER A 37 -7.20 9.03 8.83
N GLY A 38 -7.02 8.99 7.50
CA GLY A 38 -5.87 9.60 6.81
C GLY A 38 -4.56 8.81 6.94
N ILE A 39 -4.60 7.59 7.46
CA ILE A 39 -3.43 6.72 7.66
C ILE A 39 -2.99 6.11 6.32
N LEU A 40 -3.95 5.67 5.50
CA LEU A 40 -3.69 5.14 4.16
C LEU A 40 -3.89 6.22 3.10
N LYS A 41 -2.91 6.37 2.19
CA LYS A 41 -3.08 7.20 1.01
C LYS A 41 -3.95 6.46 0.01
N TYR A 42 -4.96 7.15 -0.51
CA TYR A 42 -5.88 6.58 -1.48
C TYR A 42 -6.25 7.57 -2.57
N TYR A 43 -6.59 7.02 -3.72
CA TYR A 43 -7.03 7.73 -4.91
C TYR A 43 -8.45 7.29 -5.27
N LYS A 44 -9.29 8.25 -5.68
CA LYS A 44 -10.63 7.98 -6.19
C LYS A 44 -10.68 8.37 -7.67
N PRO A 45 -10.21 7.50 -8.59
CA PRO A 45 -10.28 7.79 -10.02
C PRO A 45 -11.73 7.93 -10.52
N THR A 46 -12.67 7.27 -9.84
CA THR A 46 -14.12 7.42 -10.08
C THR A 46 -14.86 7.37 -8.73
N PRO A 47 -16.11 7.87 -8.64
CA PRO A 47 -16.89 7.83 -7.40
C PRO A 47 -17.10 6.41 -6.84
N ARG A 48 -17.05 5.40 -7.72
CA ARG A 48 -17.29 3.98 -7.37
C ARG A 48 -16.02 3.16 -7.19
N ARG A 49 -14.84 3.69 -7.53
CA ARG A 49 -13.57 2.96 -7.40
C ARG A 49 -12.62 3.72 -6.52
N VAL A 50 -12.08 2.98 -5.56
CA VAL A 50 -11.04 3.41 -4.64
C VAL A 50 -9.82 2.57 -4.91
N LEU A 51 -8.68 3.24 -5.01
CA LEU A 51 -7.37 2.66 -5.13
C LEU A 51 -6.53 3.12 -3.95
N ILE A 52 -5.80 2.21 -3.32
CA ILE A 52 -4.95 2.49 -2.17
C ILE A 52 -3.50 2.34 -2.62
N ASP A 53 -2.67 3.28 -2.20
CA ASP A 53 -1.25 3.29 -2.52
C ASP A 53 -0.51 2.19 -1.75
N LEU A 54 0.15 1.28 -2.47
CA LEU A 54 0.83 0.14 -1.86
C LEU A 54 1.97 0.59 -0.94
N GLU A 55 2.72 1.63 -1.30
CA GLU A 55 3.80 2.15 -0.46
C GLU A 55 3.29 2.63 0.90
N SER A 56 2.11 3.24 0.94
CA SER A 56 1.48 3.67 2.20
C SER A 56 1.06 2.49 3.09
N VAL A 57 0.67 1.37 2.46
CA VAL A 57 0.34 0.12 3.16
C VAL A 57 1.63 -0.51 3.71
N GLU A 58 2.69 -0.57 2.92
CA GLU A 58 4.00 -1.09 3.37
C GLU A 58 4.59 -0.22 4.48
N ALA A 59 4.45 1.10 4.39
CA ALA A 59 4.89 2.04 5.42
C ALA A 59 4.20 1.78 6.76
N LEU A 60 2.92 1.35 6.77
CA LEU A 60 2.23 0.94 7.99
C LEU A 60 2.86 -0.29 8.64
N PHE A 61 3.31 -1.25 7.84
CA PHE A 61 4.03 -2.42 8.35
C PHE A 61 5.44 -2.08 8.81
N ALA A 62 6.06 -1.05 8.23
CA ALA A 62 7.41 -0.60 8.57
C ALA A 62 7.49 0.26 9.86
N VAL A 63 6.35 0.68 10.44
CA VAL A 63 6.33 1.43 11.71
C VAL A 63 6.97 0.59 12.83
N PRO A 64 7.86 1.15 13.67
CA PRO A 64 8.76 0.41 14.57
C PRO A 64 8.09 -0.48 15.64
N ALA A 65 6.76 -0.45 15.78
CA ALA A 65 6.04 -1.44 16.59
C ALA A 65 6.07 -2.85 15.96
N ASN A 66 6.23 -2.97 14.64
CA ASN A 66 6.28 -4.25 13.91
C ASN A 66 7.69 -4.59 13.36
N ALA A 67 8.67 -3.68 13.48
CA ALA A 67 10.03 -3.88 12.99
C ALA A 67 10.81 -5.00 13.74
N ALA A 68 10.31 -5.44 14.89
CA ALA A 68 10.84 -6.61 15.61
C ALA A 68 10.48 -7.93 14.90
N VAL A 69 9.29 -8.03 14.30
CA VAL A 69 8.77 -9.28 13.71
C VAL A 69 9.49 -9.63 12.40
N LEU A 70 9.93 -8.64 11.62
CA LEU A 70 10.65 -8.85 10.36
C LEU A 70 12.14 -9.20 10.55
N LYS A 71 12.70 -8.98 11.75
CA LYS A 71 14.09 -9.36 12.06
C LYS A 71 14.23 -10.81 12.51
N ASP A 72 13.15 -11.44 12.97
CA ASP A 72 13.17 -12.83 13.45
C ASP A 72 12.87 -13.87 12.36
N SER A 73 12.28 -13.48 11.22
CA SER A 73 12.04 -14.40 10.09
C SER A 73 13.22 -14.56 9.13
N ALA A 74 14.36 -13.94 9.43
CA ALA A 74 15.58 -13.99 8.63
C ALA A 74 16.71 -14.80 9.31
N LYS A 75 16.35 -15.80 10.13
CA LYS A 75 17.33 -16.70 10.77
C LYS A 75 16.96 -18.16 10.60
#